data_AF-A0A7C9CK80-F1
#
_entry.id   AF-A0A7C9CK80-F1
#
_cell.length_a   1.000
_cell.length_b   1.000
_cell.length_c   1.000
_cell.angle_alpha   90.00
_cell.angle_beta   90.00
_cell.angle_gamma   90.00
#
_symmetry.space_group_name_H-M   'P 1'
#
loop_
_entity.id
_entity.type
_entity.pdbx_description
1 polymer ?
#
loop_
_entity_poly.entity_id
_entity_poly.type
_entity_poly.pdbx_seq_one_letter_code
_entity_poly.pdbx_strand_id
1 'polypeptide(L)'
;HKGDDIALVMGKCLEDWDLASKLYTVTVDNAASNNTACTALISEFKRHGRYLFSGGDLLHVRCIAHILNLVVWDGLKVVEKSVKRVRGAVRFIRQSPSRLQRFHEC
;
A
#
# COMPACT_ATOMS: atom_id res chain seq x y z
N HIS A 1 -4.72 4.60 10.88
CA HIS A 1 -4.71 6.06 10.66
C HIS A 1 -6.04 6.49 10.06
N LYS A 2 -6.62 7.62 10.49
CA LYS A 2 -7.86 8.13 9.87
C LYS A 2 -7.51 8.85 8.57
N GLY A 3 -8.39 8.78 7.58
CA GLY A 3 -8.17 9.42 6.28
C GLY A 3 -8.04 10.93 6.37
N ASP A 4 -8.83 11.57 7.23
CA ASP A 4 -8.81 13.03 7.40
C ASP A 4 -7.48 13.52 7.99
N ASP A 5 -6.91 12.79 8.95
CA ASP A 5 -5.59 13.09 9.51
C ASP A 5 -4.50 13.01 8.42
N ILE A 6 -4.60 12.01 7.54
CA ILE A 6 -3.69 11.84 6.40
C ILE A 6 -3.83 13.01 5.42
N ALA A 7 -5.06 13.40 5.10
CA ALA A 7 -5.32 14.53 4.20
C ALA A 7 -4.76 15.84 4.74
N LEU A 8 -4.92 16.09 6.04
CA LEU A 8 -4.41 17.28 6.71
C LEU A 8 -2.88 17.36 6.62
N VAL A 9 -2.19 16.27 7.00
CA VAL A 9 -0.72 16.23 6.97
C VAL A 9 -0.21 16.33 5.53
N MET A 10 -0.83 15.61 4.60
CA MET A 10 -0.46 15.64 3.18
C MET A 10 -0.67 17.04 2.57
N GLY A 11 -1.81 17.69 2.85
CA GLY A 11 -2.09 19.05 2.41
C GLY A 11 -1.03 20.04 2.90
N LYS A 12 -0.68 19.97 4.19
CA LYS A 12 0.38 20.81 4.76
C LYS A 12 1.74 20.57 4.08
N CYS A 13 2.14 19.32 3.87
CA CYS A 13 3.39 19.01 3.16
C CYS A 13 3.40 19.58 1.73
N LEU A 14 2.27 19.50 1.01
CA LEU A 14 2.15 20.05 -0.34
C LEU A 14 2.24 21.58 -0.37
N GLU A 15 1.75 22.26 0.67
CA GLU A 15 1.92 23.71 0.82
C GLU A 15 3.36 24.07 1.18
N ASP A 16 3.94 23.39 2.16
CA ASP A 16 5.34 23.59 2.59
C ASP A 16 6.33 23.40 1.44
N TRP A 17 5.99 22.55 0.47
CA TRP A 17 6.83 22.27 -0.72
C TRP A 17 6.45 23.09 -1.96
N ASP A 18 5.48 24.00 -1.88
CA ASP A 18 4.94 24.76 -3.02
C ASP A 18 4.51 23.84 -4.19
N LEU A 19 3.90 22.70 -3.86
CA LEU A 19 3.38 21.72 -4.81
C LEU A 19 1.84 21.71 -4.86
N ALA A 20 1.15 22.36 -3.93
CA ALA A 20 -0.31 22.36 -3.86
C ALA A 20 -0.98 22.81 -5.17
N SER A 21 -0.39 23.77 -5.89
CA SER A 21 -0.89 24.25 -7.19
C SER A 21 -0.44 23.42 -8.40
N LYS A 22 0.54 22.51 -8.20
CA LYS A 22 1.15 21.66 -9.22
C LYS A 22 0.71 20.20 -9.09
N LEU A 23 -0.18 19.91 -8.15
CA LEU A 23 -0.63 18.57 -7.86
C LEU A 23 -1.56 18.05 -8.96
N TYR A 24 -1.16 16.96 -9.60
CA TYR A 24 -1.94 16.30 -10.65
C TYR A 24 -2.56 14.99 -10.16
N THR A 25 -1.73 14.07 -9.66
CA THR A 25 -2.11 12.75 -9.16
C THR A 25 -1.33 12.40 -7.90
N VAL A 26 -1.94 11.61 -7.02
CA VAL A 26 -1.33 10.98 -5.84
C VAL A 26 -1.49 9.48 -5.97
N THR A 27 -0.40 8.74 -5.79
CA THR A 27 -0.44 7.28 -5.72
C THR A 27 -0.34 6.80 -4.29
N VAL A 28 -1.34 6.03 -3.83
CA VAL A 28 -1.43 5.49 -2.47
C VAL A 28 -1.79 4.01 -2.50
N ASP A 29 -1.51 3.26 -1.44
CA ASP A 29 -1.90 1.85 -1.36
C ASP A 29 -3.44 1.68 -1.31
N ASN A 30 -3.91 0.46 -1.56
CA ASN A 30 -5.33 0.17 -1.70
C ASN A 30 -6.04 0.00 -0.33
N ALA A 31 -5.96 1.03 0.51
CA ALA A 31 -6.56 1.07 1.83
C ALA A 31 -7.73 2.05 1.89
N ALA A 32 -8.81 1.67 2.59
CA ALA A 32 -10.01 2.50 2.71
C ALA A 32 -9.72 3.90 3.29
N SER A 33 -8.78 4.03 4.22
CA SER A 33 -8.35 5.31 4.77
C SER A 33 -7.81 6.27 3.71
N ASN A 34 -7.18 5.75 2.66
CA ASN A 34 -6.59 6.57 1.61
C ASN A 34 -7.65 7.09 0.63
N ASN A 35 -8.72 6.32 0.40
CA ASN A 35 -9.89 6.83 -0.33
C ASN A 35 -10.46 8.06 0.37
N THR A 36 -10.66 7.97 1.70
CA THR A 36 -11.11 9.11 2.52
C THR A 36 -10.11 10.26 2.45
N ALA A 37 -8.82 9.99 2.58
CA ALA A 37 -7.78 11.02 2.53
C ALA A 37 -7.75 11.79 1.19
N CYS A 38 -7.80 11.09 0.06
CA CYS A 38 -7.84 11.73 -1.25
C CYS A 38 -9.12 12.55 -1.45
N THR A 39 -10.26 12.05 -0.97
CA THR A 39 -11.55 12.76 -1.05
C THR A 39 -11.55 14.04 -0.22
N ALA A 40 -11.02 13.96 1.00
CA ALA A 40 -10.85 15.11 1.88
C ALA A 40 -9.89 16.14 1.26
N LEU A 41 -8.75 15.70 0.70
CA LEU A 41 -7.79 16.58 0.03
C LEU A 41 -8.41 17.32 -1.17
N ILE A 42 -9.17 16.62 -2.02
CA ILE A 42 -9.91 17.23 -3.14
C ILE A 42 -10.86 18.31 -2.63
N SER A 43 -11.62 18.00 -1.57
CA SER A 43 -12.61 18.92 -1.00
C SER A 43 -11.95 20.18 -0.46
N GLU A 44 -10.83 20.03 0.25
CA GLU A 44 -10.05 21.15 0.76
C GLU A 44 -9.46 22.01 -0.37
N PHE A 45 -8.91 21.37 -1.41
CA PHE A 45 -8.33 22.09 -2.55
C PHE A 45 -9.38 22.89 -3.31
N LYS A 46 -10.58 22.32 -3.51
CA LYS A 46 -11.74 23.04 -4.08
C LYS A 46 -12.16 24.21 -3.19
N ARG A 47 -12.24 24.01 -1.88
CA ARG A 47 -12.58 25.06 -0.90
C ARG A 47 -11.61 26.23 -0.93
N HIS A 48 -10.33 25.95 -1.18
CA HIS A 48 -9.27 26.96 -1.33
C HIS A 48 -9.12 27.52 -2.75
N GLY A 49 -9.99 27.15 -3.70
CA GLY A 49 -9.92 27.63 -5.08
C GLY A 49 -8.68 27.14 -5.85
N ARG A 50 -8.06 26.03 -5.42
CA ARG A 50 -6.91 25.44 -6.10
C ARG A 50 -7.35 24.77 -7.38
N TYR A 51 -6.55 24.90 -8.44
CA TYR A 51 -6.76 24.17 -9.67
C TYR A 51 -6.58 22.67 -9.43
N LEU A 52 -7.56 21.88 -9.86
CA LEU A 52 -7.49 20.42 -9.89
C LEU A 52 -7.79 19.95 -11.30
N PHE A 53 -6.86 19.20 -11.88
CA PHE A 53 -7.07 18.62 -13.20
C PHE A 53 -8.30 17.70 -13.21
N SER A 54 -9.15 17.84 -14.23
CA SER A 54 -10.44 17.11 -14.33
C SER A 54 -11.30 17.20 -13.05
N GLY A 55 -11.25 18.33 -12.34
CA GLY A 55 -12.02 18.51 -11.10
C GLY A 55 -11.59 17.60 -9.93
N GLY A 56 -10.42 16.96 -10.04
CA GLY A 56 -9.87 16.03 -9.04
C GLY A 56 -10.17 14.55 -9.32
N ASP A 57 -10.90 14.22 -10.38
CA ASP A 57 -11.31 12.83 -10.68
C ASP A 57 -10.13 11.88 -10.89
N LEU A 58 -9.01 12.40 -11.41
CA LEU A 58 -7.78 11.64 -11.62
C LEU A 58 -6.78 11.77 -10.48
N LEU A 59 -7.13 12.45 -9.38
CA LEU A 59 -6.18 12.68 -8.30
C LEU A 59 -5.77 11.37 -7.62
N HIS A 60 -6.68 10.41 -7.45
CA HIS A 60 -6.40 9.19 -6.72
C HIS A 60 -6.01 8.04 -7.67
N VAL A 61 -4.74 7.64 -7.62
CA VAL A 61 -4.22 6.44 -8.28
C VAL A 61 -3.87 5.39 -7.22
N ARG A 62 -4.29 4.14 -7.44
CA ARG A 62 -3.93 3.04 -6.54
C ARG A 62 -2.56 2.48 -6.89
N CYS A 63 -1.78 2.13 -5.88
CA CYS A 63 -0.45 1.57 -6.05
C CYS A 63 -0.49 0.19 -6.74
N ILE A 64 0.13 0.10 -7.92
CA ILE A 64 0.19 -1.13 -8.72
C ILE A 64 0.92 -2.25 -7.96
N ALA A 65 2.00 -1.94 -7.24
CA ALA A 65 2.72 -2.94 -6.45
C ALA A 65 1.83 -3.58 -5.39
N HIS A 66 0.94 -2.79 -4.77
CA HIS A 66 -0.03 -3.30 -3.81
C HIS A 66 -1.11 -4.15 -4.49
N ILE A 67 -1.62 -3.72 -5.65
CA ILE A 67 -2.57 -4.51 -6.44
C ILE A 67 -1.96 -5.87 -6.83
N LEU A 68 -0.71 -5.87 -7.30
CA LEU A 68 0.02 -7.10 -7.64
C LEU A 68 0.15 -8.01 -6.41
N ASN A 69 0.47 -7.45 -5.24
CA ASN A 69 0.52 -8.22 -4.00
C ASN A 69 -0.85 -8.87 -3.69
N LEU A 70 -1.97 -8.15 -3.85
CA LEU A 70 -3.30 -8.72 -3.65
C LEU A 70 -3.60 -9.88 -4.61
N VAL A 71 -3.28 -9.71 -5.90
CA VAL A 71 -3.48 -10.76 -6.92
C VAL A 71 -2.63 -11.99 -6.61
N VAL A 72 -1.34 -11.80 -6.26
CA VAL A 72 -0.43 -12.88 -5.91
C VAL A 72 -0.93 -13.62 -4.67
N TRP A 73 -1.33 -12.89 -3.62
CA TRP A 73 -1.87 -13.52 -2.41
C TRP A 73 -3.13 -14.33 -2.68
N ASP A 74 -4.03 -13.82 -3.53
CA ASP A 74 -5.24 -14.54 -3.89
C ASP A 74 -4.92 -15.83 -4.66
N GLY A 75 -4.01 -15.77 -5.63
CA GLY A 75 -3.51 -16.95 -6.33
C GLY A 75 -2.83 -17.97 -5.40
N LEU A 76 -2.04 -17.49 -4.42
CA LEU A 76 -1.38 -18.36 -3.44
C LEU A 76 -2.36 -19.08 -2.50
N LYS A 77 -3.59 -18.59 -2.32
CA LYS A 77 -4.61 -19.29 -1.52
C LYS A 77 -4.96 -20.66 -2.12
N VAL A 78 -4.88 -20.82 -3.44
CA VAL A 78 -5.14 -22.10 -4.13
C VAL A 78 -4.15 -23.18 -3.69
N VAL A 79 -2.90 -22.80 -3.42
CA VAL A 79 -1.81 -23.70 -3.02
C VAL A 79 -1.42 -23.56 -1.56
N GLU A 80 -2.26 -22.92 -0.74
CA GLU A 80 -1.94 -22.53 0.63
C GLU A 80 -1.51 -23.73 1.48
N LYS A 81 -2.16 -24.89 1.31
CA LYS A 81 -1.81 -26.14 2.01
C LYS A 81 -0.37 -26.58 1.72
N SER A 82 0.03 -26.58 0.46
CA SER A 82 1.39 -26.94 0.05
C SER A 82 2.42 -25.94 0.58
N VAL A 83 2.12 -24.64 0.49
CA VAL A 83 2.97 -23.57 1.04
C VAL A 83 3.14 -23.73 2.56
N LYS A 84 2.07 -24.02 3.30
CA LYS A 84 2.11 -24.27 4.75
C LYS A 84 2.99 -25.48 5.09
N ARG A 85 2.89 -26.58 4.33
CA ARG A 85 3.72 -27.78 4.52
C ARG A 85 5.20 -27.49 4.29
N VAL A 86 5.56 -26.84 3.18
CA VAL A 86 6.95 -26.46 2.87
C VAL A 86 7.50 -25.52 3.94
N ARG A 87 6.74 -24.48 4.34
CA ARG A 87 7.14 -23.58 5.42
C ARG A 87 7.34 -24.32 6.75
N GLY A 88 6.49 -25.30 7.06
CA GLY A 88 6.63 -26.16 8.24
C GLY A 88 7.92 -26.98 8.21
N ALA A 89 8.21 -27.63 7.09
CA ALA A 89 9.44 -28.40 6.90
C ALA A 89 10.70 -27.52 7.02
N VAL A 90 10.74 -26.38 6.32
CA VAL A 90 11.87 -25.43 6.40
C VAL A 90 12.06 -24.92 7.82
N ARG A 91 10.97 -24.60 8.53
CA ARG A 91 11.02 -24.19 9.94
C ARG A 91 11.60 -25.30 10.82
N PHE A 92 11.17 -26.55 10.63
CA PHE A 92 11.67 -27.70 11.39
C PHE A 92 13.17 -27.92 11.17
N ILE A 93 13.64 -27.86 9.92
CA ILE A 93 15.05 -28.03 9.56
C ILE A 93 15.91 -26.93 10.21
N ARG A 94 15.45 -25.68 10.18
CA ARG A 94 16.18 -24.52 10.70
C ARG A 94 16.11 -24.34 12.22
N GLN A 95 15.38 -25.20 12.95
CA GLN A 95 15.22 -25.04 14.41
C GLN A 95 16.50 -25.33 15.21
N SER A 96 17.46 -26.10 14.68
CA SER A 96 18.75 -26.34 15.35
C SER A 96 19.87 -26.58 14.34
N PRO A 97 21.13 -26.26 14.70
CA PRO A 97 22.29 -26.58 13.86
C PRO A 97 22.38 -28.06 13.52
N SER A 98 22.07 -28.95 14.48
CA SER A 98 22.08 -30.40 14.28
C SER A 98 21.07 -30.88 13.22
N ARG A 99 19.86 -30.31 13.19
CA ARG A 99 18.85 -30.65 12.17
C ARG A 99 19.21 -30.13 10.80
N LEU A 100 19.79 -28.93 10.73
CA LEU A 100 20.27 -28.36 9.49
C LEU A 100 21.45 -29.19 8.93
N GLN A 101 22.39 -29.57 9.78
CA GLN A 101 23.50 -30.45 9.40
C GLN A 101 22.99 -31.80 8.89
N ARG A 102 22.06 -32.44 9.62
CA ARG A 102 21.48 -33.72 9.19
C ARG A 102 20.71 -33.63 7.87
N PHE A 103 20.16 -32.46 7.53
CA PHE A 103 19.54 -32.21 6.23
C PHE A 103 20.58 -32.08 5.10
N HIS A 104 21.76 -31.50 5.38
CA HIS A 104 22.86 -31.40 4.40
C HIS A 104 23.58 -32.73 4.15
N GLU A 105 23.43 -33.71 5.04
CA GLU A 105 24.00 -35.06 4.89
C GLU A 105 23.12 -36.00 4.03
N CYS A 106 21.88 -35.59 3.69
CA CYS A 106 20.96 -36.29 2.79
C CYS A 106 21.14 -35.84 1.33
#